data_AF-A0A0B7A3Y2-F1
#
_entry.id   AF-A0A0B7A3Y2-F1
#
_cell.length_a   1.000
_cell.length_b   1.000
_cell.length_c   1.000
_cell.angle_alpha   90.00
_cell.angle_beta   90.00
_cell.angle_gamma   90.00
#
_symmetry.space_group_name_H-M   'P 1'
#
loop_
_entity.id
_entity.type
_entity.pdbx_description
1 polymer ?
#
loop_
_entity_poly.entity_id
_entity_poly.type
_entity_poly.pdbx_seq_one_letter_code
_entity_poly.pdbx_strand_id
1 'polypeptide(L)'
;MTSLHKVTRDELPILLEWTAKYLPLSYKHYETIQAKIQGIWQGTPLYTLGWPDIRAVGEGPADSSECQCADYFNKFQATSVFSPNSEDLEELLTTPGFLDWTKPIIFYGNY
;
A
#
# COMPACT_ATOMS: atom_id res chain seq x y z
N MET A 1 -18.42 -3.06 -8.64
CA MET A 1 -17.25 -3.70 -8.01
C MET A 1 -16.05 -2.89 -8.42
N THR A 2 -15.42 -2.23 -7.47
CA THR A 2 -14.20 -1.46 -7.71
C THR A 2 -13.05 -2.45 -7.79
N SER A 3 -12.24 -2.38 -8.84
CA SER A 3 -11.07 -3.24 -8.98
C SER A 3 -9.93 -2.71 -8.11
N LEU A 4 -9.27 -3.61 -7.38
CA LEU A 4 -7.99 -3.33 -6.75
C LEU A 4 -6.95 -3.03 -7.84
N HIS A 5 -6.31 -1.87 -7.79
CA HIS A 5 -5.28 -1.48 -8.75
C HIS A 5 -3.90 -1.65 -8.13
N LYS A 6 -2.99 -2.34 -8.83
CA LYS A 6 -1.58 -2.42 -8.43
C LYS A 6 -0.85 -1.23 -9.04
N VAL A 7 -0.39 -0.31 -8.19
CA VAL A 7 0.27 0.93 -8.61
C VAL A 7 1.59 0.58 -9.29
N THR A 8 1.76 1.08 -10.52
CA THR A 8 2.99 0.93 -11.29
C THR A 8 3.99 2.03 -10.96
N ARG A 9 5.24 1.87 -11.43
CA ARG A 9 6.30 2.86 -11.16
C ARG A 9 5.97 4.25 -11.69
N ASP A 10 5.40 4.34 -12.88
CA ASP A 10 5.05 5.61 -13.53
C ASP A 10 3.88 6.31 -12.86
N GLU A 11 3.10 5.57 -12.06
CA GLU A 11 1.93 6.05 -11.32
C GLU A 11 2.27 6.51 -9.90
N LEU A 12 3.47 6.18 -9.38
CA LEU A 12 3.91 6.58 -8.04
C LEU A 12 3.85 8.10 -7.80
N PRO A 13 4.16 9.00 -8.75
CA PRO A 13 4.02 10.44 -8.54
C PRO A 13 2.58 10.86 -8.22
N ILE A 14 1.58 10.27 -8.87
CA ILE A 14 0.15 10.56 -8.62
C ILE A 14 -0.23 10.11 -7.20
N LEU A 15 0.20 8.91 -6.82
CA LEU A 15 -0.04 8.40 -5.47
C LEU A 15 0.68 9.24 -4.41
N LEU A 16 1.88 9.76 -4.70
CA LEU A 16 2.60 10.66 -3.81
C LEU A 16 1.84 11.95 -3.57
N GLU A 17 1.31 12.58 -4.62
CA GLU A 17 0.49 13.79 -4.52
C GLU A 17 -0.78 13.56 -3.69
N TRP A 18 -1.48 12.44 -3.93
CA TRP A 18 -2.65 12.07 -3.16
C TRP A 18 -2.31 11.82 -1.68
N THR A 19 -1.21 11.11 -1.42
CA THR A 19 -0.75 10.84 -0.04
C THR A 19 -0.34 12.14 0.65
N ALA A 20 0.33 13.06 -0.04
CA ALA A 20 0.70 14.36 0.51
C ALA A 20 -0.53 15.19 0.92
N LYS A 21 -1.66 15.05 0.21
CA LYS A 21 -2.90 15.76 0.54
C LYS A 21 -3.54 15.28 1.85
N TYR A 22 -3.52 13.97 2.11
CA TYR A 22 -4.25 13.36 3.22
C TYR A 22 -3.37 12.89 4.38
N LEU A 23 -2.09 12.62 4.12
CA LEU A 23 -1.06 12.15 5.04
C LEU A 23 0.28 12.88 4.81
N PRO A 24 0.32 14.23 4.85
CA PRO A 24 1.51 15.01 4.51
C PRO A 24 2.75 14.71 5.38
N LEU A 25 2.52 14.18 6.58
CA LEU A 25 3.57 13.89 7.56
C LEU A 25 3.78 12.39 7.76
N SER A 26 3.03 11.53 7.05
CA SER A 26 3.13 10.10 7.32
C SER A 26 4.44 9.55 6.78
N TYR A 27 5.31 9.12 7.69
CA TYR A 27 6.56 8.45 7.36
C TYR A 27 6.30 7.22 6.48
N LYS A 28 5.27 6.45 6.83
CA LYS A 28 5.06 5.12 6.25
C LYS A 28 4.70 5.17 4.77
N HIS A 29 3.64 5.86 4.35
CA HIS A 29 3.27 5.90 2.93
C HIS A 29 4.11 6.91 2.15
N TYR A 30 4.27 8.14 2.65
CA TYR A 30 4.93 9.20 1.88
C TYR A 30 6.40 8.88 1.60
N GLU A 31 7.20 8.55 2.63
CA GLU A 31 8.62 8.22 2.39
C GLU A 31 8.80 6.91 1.63
N THR A 32 7.93 5.92 1.85
CA THR A 32 7.99 4.67 1.08
C THR A 32 7.78 4.92 -0.40
N ILE A 33 6.83 5.79 -0.77
CA ILE A 33 6.60 6.15 -2.17
C ILE A 33 7.80 6.92 -2.73
N GLN A 34 8.35 7.89 -1.98
CA GLN A 34 9.55 8.62 -2.41
C GLN A 34 10.76 7.69 -2.62
N ALA A 35 11.02 6.78 -1.68
CA ALA A 35 12.09 5.79 -1.76
C ALA A 35 11.90 4.85 -2.97
N LYS A 36 10.65 4.49 -3.30
CA LYS A 36 10.33 3.70 -4.49
C LYS A 36 10.61 4.45 -5.78
N ILE A 37 10.24 5.72 -5.87
CA ILE A 37 10.53 6.57 -7.03
C ILE A 37 12.06 6.63 -7.26
N GLN A 38 12.83 6.76 -6.18
CA GLN A 38 14.30 6.79 -6.21
C GLN A 38 14.96 5.43 -6.45
N GLY A 39 14.20 4.33 -6.50
CA GLY A 39 14.75 2.99 -6.75
C GLY A 39 15.29 2.27 -5.50
N ILE A 40 15.07 2.79 -4.29
CA ILE A 40 15.68 2.27 -3.05
C ILE A 40 14.88 1.10 -2.47
N TRP A 41 13.57 1.28 -2.24
CA TRP A 41 12.71 0.26 -1.59
C TRP A 41 11.80 -0.44 -2.61
N GLN A 42 12.38 -1.30 -3.45
CA GLN A 42 11.63 -2.08 -4.44
C GLN A 42 11.03 -3.37 -3.85
N GLY A 43 10.17 -4.04 -4.63
CA GLY A 43 9.60 -5.34 -4.27
C GLY A 43 8.43 -5.34 -3.28
N THR A 44 8.07 -4.22 -2.63
CA THR A 44 6.81 -4.13 -1.86
C THR A 44 5.72 -3.42 -2.68
N PRO A 45 4.68 -4.12 -3.18
CA PRO A 45 3.67 -3.50 -4.02
C PRO A 45 2.76 -2.56 -3.22
N LEU A 46 2.33 -1.47 -3.86
CA LEU A 46 1.28 -0.59 -3.37
C LEU A 46 0.01 -0.86 -4.19
N TYR A 47 -1.10 -1.00 -3.49
CA TYR A 47 -2.42 -1.20 -4.10
C TYR A 47 -3.32 -0.01 -3.75
N THR A 48 -4.20 0.37 -4.67
CA THR A 48 -5.24 1.35 -4.42
C THR A 48 -6.63 0.77 -4.65
N LEU A 49 -7.57 1.23 -3.83
CA LEU A 49 -8.98 1.15 -4.15
C LEU A 49 -9.34 2.39 -4.98
N GLY A 50 -9.83 2.15 -6.19
CA GLY A 50 -10.06 3.23 -7.17
C GLY A 50 -8.77 3.62 -7.89
N TRP A 51 -8.91 3.86 -9.18
CA TRP A 51 -7.89 4.40 -10.06
C TRP A 51 -8.56 4.97 -11.31
N PRO A 52 -8.22 6.20 -11.77
CA PRO A 52 -7.26 7.15 -11.20
C PRO A 52 -7.77 7.92 -9.96
N ASP A 53 -9.06 7.84 -9.65
CA ASP A 53 -9.66 8.47 -8.46
C ASP A 53 -9.39 7.63 -7.21
N ILE A 54 -8.21 7.82 -6.60
CA ILE A 54 -7.75 7.05 -5.43
C ILE A 54 -8.66 7.33 -4.22
N ARG A 55 -9.21 6.25 -3.64
CA ARG A 55 -10.05 6.29 -2.44
C ARG A 55 -9.36 5.72 -1.21
N ALA A 56 -8.53 4.69 -1.40
CA ALA A 56 -7.72 4.09 -0.35
C ALA A 56 -6.41 3.55 -0.92
N VAL A 57 -5.40 3.39 -0.07
CA VAL A 57 -4.11 2.80 -0.40
C VAL A 57 -3.73 1.72 0.62
N GLY A 58 -3.06 0.68 0.17
CA GLY A 58 -2.57 -0.40 1.01
C GLY A 58 -1.25 -1.00 0.51
N GLU A 59 -0.41 -1.48 1.43
CA GLU A 59 0.78 -2.26 1.08
C GLU A 59 0.41 -3.74 0.91
N GLY A 60 0.84 -4.35 -0.19
CA GLY A 60 0.67 -5.78 -0.40
C GLY A 60 1.91 -6.60 -0.03
N PRO A 61 1.84 -7.93 -0.20
CA PRO A 61 2.93 -8.84 0.14
C PRO A 61 4.17 -8.57 -0.70
N ALA A 62 5.34 -8.67 -0.09
CA ALA A 62 6.61 -8.41 -0.75
C ALA A 62 6.91 -9.50 -1.80
N ASP A 63 7.44 -9.07 -2.95
CA ASP A 63 7.97 -9.95 -3.99
C ASP A 63 9.37 -10.42 -3.59
N SER A 64 9.53 -11.72 -3.37
CA SER A 64 10.80 -12.34 -2.97
C SER A 64 11.90 -12.25 -4.04
N SER A 65 11.56 -11.96 -5.29
CA SER A 65 12.54 -11.76 -6.35
C SER A 65 13.16 -10.35 -6.36
N GLU A 66 12.49 -9.38 -5.74
CA GLU A 66 12.89 -7.97 -5.74
C GLU A 66 13.20 -7.43 -4.33
N CYS A 67 12.61 -7.99 -3.28
CA CYS A 67 12.76 -7.53 -1.90
C CYS A 67 13.74 -8.43 -1.12
N GLN A 68 14.89 -7.87 -0.74
CA GLN A 68 15.95 -8.58 0.01
C GLN A 68 15.50 -9.10 1.38
N CYS A 69 14.43 -8.52 1.95
CA CYS A 69 13.86 -8.89 3.23
C CYS A 69 12.41 -9.36 3.11
N ALA A 70 12.04 -9.99 1.98
CA ALA A 70 10.68 -10.48 1.75
C ALA A 70 10.18 -11.40 2.88
N ASP A 71 11.03 -12.26 3.44
CA ASP A 71 10.68 -13.14 4.56
C ASP A 71 10.22 -12.35 5.80
N TYR A 72 10.82 -11.20 6.07
CA TYR A 72 10.41 -10.34 7.19
C TYR A 72 8.98 -9.80 6.98
N PHE A 73 8.65 -9.40 5.76
CA PHE A 73 7.33 -8.84 5.41
C PHE A 73 6.25 -9.90 5.18
N ASN A 74 6.64 -11.13 4.83
CA ASN A 74 5.72 -12.18 4.43
C ASN A 74 5.53 -13.28 5.50
N LYS A 75 6.45 -13.46 6.46
CA LYS A 75 6.30 -14.45 7.56
C LYS A 75 5.00 -14.23 8.34
N PHE A 76 4.69 -12.97 8.58
CA PHE A 76 3.34 -12.50 8.90
C PHE A 76 3.08 -11.36 7.93
N GLN A 77 1.95 -11.35 7.24
CA GLN A 77 1.67 -10.30 6.26
C GLN A 77 1.64 -8.96 7.00
N ALA A 78 2.68 -8.16 6.79
CA ALA A 78 2.79 -6.85 7.40
C ALA A 78 2.39 -5.80 6.37
N THR A 79 1.43 -4.96 6.73
CA THR A 79 0.82 -3.99 5.81
C THR A 79 0.61 -2.64 6.49
N SER A 80 0.53 -1.58 5.69
CA SER A 80 -0.08 -0.32 6.10
C SER A 80 -1.18 0.05 5.12
N VAL A 81 -2.32 0.51 5.66
CA VAL A 81 -3.49 0.93 4.90
C VAL A 81 -3.88 2.36 5.28
N PHE A 82 -4.50 3.08 4.36
CA PHE A 82 -5.06 4.39 4.62
C PHE A 82 -6.21 4.73 3.68
N SER A 83 -7.23 5.40 4.23
CA SER A 83 -8.23 6.16 3.51
C SER A 83 -8.69 7.33 4.38
N PRO A 84 -9.04 8.49 3.80
CA PRO A 84 -9.75 9.54 4.54
C PRO A 84 -11.21 9.19 4.89
N ASN A 85 -11.77 8.12 4.30
CA ASN A 85 -13.13 7.66 4.54
C ASN A 85 -13.12 6.22 5.09
N SER A 86 -13.83 5.98 6.20
CA SER A 86 -13.91 4.65 6.80
C SER A 86 -14.58 3.60 5.90
N GLU A 87 -15.56 3.99 5.09
CA GLU A 87 -16.26 3.07 4.17
C GLU A 87 -15.32 2.57 3.07
N ASP A 88 -14.50 3.47 2.51
CA ASP A 88 -13.50 3.12 1.50
C ASP A 88 -12.39 2.25 2.10
N LEU A 89 -12.03 2.46 3.37
CA LEU A 89 -11.07 1.61 4.07
C LEU A 89 -11.63 0.20 4.30
N GLU A 90 -12.90 0.09 4.71
CA GLU A 90 -13.60 -1.18 4.87
C GLU A 90 -13.69 -1.93 3.52
N GLU A 91 -14.04 -1.23 2.44
CA GLU A 91 -14.08 -1.80 1.09
C GLU A 91 -12.68 -2.33 0.69
N LEU A 92 -11.61 -1.58 0.93
CA LEU A 92 -10.23 -2.06 0.65
C LEU A 92 -9.91 -3.32 1.45
N LEU A 93 -10.16 -3.32 2.76
CA LEU A 93 -9.84 -4.44 3.66
C LEU A 93 -10.63 -5.72 3.34
N THR A 94 -11.82 -5.58 2.77
CA THR A 94 -12.68 -6.70 2.37
C THR A 94 -12.56 -7.08 0.89
N THR A 95 -11.77 -6.33 0.11
CA THR A 95 -11.58 -6.60 -1.32
C THR A 95 -10.86 -7.94 -1.53
N PRO A 96 -11.43 -8.87 -2.32
CA PRO A 96 -10.80 -10.16 -2.61
C PRO A 96 -9.40 -9.98 -3.21
N GLY A 97 -8.42 -10.68 -2.64
CA GLY A 97 -7.04 -10.67 -3.12
C GLY A 97 -6.15 -9.59 -2.50
N PHE A 98 -6.68 -8.67 -1.67
CA PHE A 98 -5.84 -7.71 -0.96
C PHE A 98 -5.20 -8.32 0.31
N LEU A 99 -6.02 -8.83 1.23
CA LEU A 99 -5.59 -9.48 2.46
C LEU A 99 -6.08 -10.94 2.54
N ASP A 100 -5.22 -11.82 3.03
CA ASP A 100 -5.59 -13.19 3.39
C ASP A 100 -5.90 -13.28 4.88
N TRP A 101 -7.18 -13.06 5.22
CA TRP A 101 -7.68 -13.09 6.59
C TRP A 101 -7.60 -14.47 7.27
N THR A 102 -7.21 -15.53 6.55
CA THR A 102 -6.96 -16.85 7.16
C THR A 102 -5.63 -16.93 7.91
N LYS A 103 -4.78 -15.90 7.78
CA LYS A 103 -3.46 -15.79 8.40
C LYS A 103 -3.39 -14.57 9.32
N PRO A 104 -2.47 -14.56 10.30
CA PRO A 104 -2.19 -13.35 11.08
C PRO A 104 -1.67 -12.21 10.19
N ILE A 105 -2.21 -11.01 10.41
CA ILE A 105 -1.83 -9.77 9.71
C ILE A 105 -1.32 -8.77 10.74
N ILE A 106 -0.22 -8.08 10.43
CA ILE A 106 0.34 -7.01 11.23
C ILE A 106 0.07 -5.69 10.53
N PHE A 107 -0.65 -4.79 11.20
CA PHE A 107 -0.87 -3.42 10.70
C PHE A 107 0.18 -2.48 11.29
N TYR A 108 0.96 -1.83 10.42
CA TYR A 108 1.83 -0.74 10.81
C TYR A 108 1.03 0.56 10.96
N GLY A 109 1.35 1.34 11.99
CA GLY A 109 0.80 2.68 12.16
C GLY A 109 1.37 3.66 11.13
N ASN A 110 0.53 4.58 10.67
CA ASN A 110 0.92 5.73 9.89
C ASN A 110 1.26 6.86 10.87
N TYR A 111 2.49 6.89 11.36
CA TYR A 111 3.02 8.02 12.15
C TYR A 111 3.41 9.17 11.23
#